data_AF-A0A0L6J2G8-F1
#
_entry.id   AF-A0A0L6J2G8-F1
#
_cell.length_a   1.000
_cell.length_b   1.000
_cell.length_c   1.000
_cell.angle_alpha   90.00
_cell.angle_beta   90.00
_cell.angle_gamma   90.00
#
_symmetry.space_group_name_H-M   'P 1'
#
loop_
_entity.id
_entity.type
_entity.pdbx_description
1 polymer ?
#
loop_
_entity_poly.entity_id
_entity_poly.type
_entity_poly.pdbx_seq_one_letter_code
_entity_poly.pdbx_strand_id
1 'polypeptide(L)'
;MAGLPVTLLRASLSWVARRLGRHTVDFVDEEPDTPAPRTVYVVGEDGHQWFAAFGCPCGCGETIKLSLVPGDRPGWRIRRHWDGTASLTPSVWRQVGCQSHFWLRKGRTDWC
;
A
#
# COMPACT_ATOMS: atom_id res chain seq x y z
N MET A 1 18.32 -28.72 -26.76
CA MET A 1 18.38 -27.84 -25.57
C MET A 1 17.38 -26.72 -25.76
N ALA A 2 16.14 -26.90 -25.27
CA ALA A 2 15.08 -25.91 -25.44
C ALA A 2 15.32 -24.74 -24.48
N GLY A 3 15.56 -23.55 -25.02
CA GLY A 3 15.70 -22.32 -24.23
C GLY A 3 14.36 -21.95 -23.60
N LEU A 4 14.37 -21.67 -22.29
CA LEU A 4 13.23 -21.14 -21.57
C LEU A 4 12.87 -19.75 -22.14
N PRO A 5 11.58 -19.44 -22.35
CA PRO A 5 11.18 -18.11 -22.82
C PRO A 5 11.49 -17.06 -21.75
N VAL A 6 12.28 -16.04 -22.14
CA VAL A 6 12.76 -14.92 -21.30
C VAL A 6 11.62 -14.16 -20.58
N THR A 7 10.39 -14.31 -21.05
CA THR A 7 9.17 -13.69 -20.50
C THR A 7 8.79 -14.19 -19.10
N LEU A 8 9.08 -15.47 -18.77
CA LEU A 8 8.70 -16.06 -17.48
C LEU A 8 9.60 -15.62 -16.31
N LEU A 9 10.86 -15.26 -16.58
CA LEU A 9 11.78 -14.77 -15.55
C LEU A 9 11.43 -13.36 -15.04
N ARG A 10 10.91 -12.47 -15.90
CA ARG A 10 10.55 -11.09 -15.51
C ARG A 10 9.29 -11.02 -14.64
N ALA A 11 8.29 -11.85 -14.91
CA ALA A 11 7.05 -11.91 -14.15
C ALA A 11 7.27 -12.48 -12.73
N SER A 12 8.15 -13.47 -12.59
CA SER A 12 8.49 -14.09 -11.30
C SER A 12 9.35 -13.17 -10.41
N LEU A 13 10.34 -12.46 -10.96
CA LEU A 13 11.12 -11.47 -10.22
C LEU A 13 10.28 -10.29 -9.74
N SER A 14 9.30 -9.83 -10.54
CA SER A 14 8.45 -8.70 -10.17
C SER A 14 7.42 -9.05 -9.09
N TRP A 15 6.90 -10.28 -9.03
CA TRP A 15 6.07 -10.74 -7.92
C TRP A 15 6.85 -10.85 -6.61
N VAL A 16 8.05 -11.44 -6.66
CA VAL A 16 8.95 -11.54 -5.48
C VAL A 16 9.35 -10.14 -4.99
N ALA A 17 9.72 -9.23 -5.89
CA ALA A 17 10.06 -7.85 -5.53
C ALA A 17 8.85 -7.11 -4.93
N ARG A 18 7.64 -7.27 -5.48
CA ARG A 18 6.41 -6.67 -4.91
C ARG A 18 6.11 -7.22 -3.52
N ARG A 19 6.36 -8.52 -3.29
CA ARG A 19 6.14 -9.18 -1.99
C ARG A 19 7.19 -8.82 -0.92
N LEU A 20 8.44 -8.59 -1.32
CA LEU A 20 9.55 -8.31 -0.40
C LEU A 20 9.79 -6.80 -0.15
N GLY A 21 9.18 -5.94 -0.94
CA GLY A 21 9.28 -4.48 -0.79
C GLY A 21 8.65 -3.98 0.50
N ARG A 22 9.24 -2.93 1.08
CA ARG A 22 8.62 -2.17 2.17
C ARG A 22 8.06 -0.87 1.63
N HIS A 23 6.90 -0.50 2.15
CA HIS A 23 6.29 0.79 1.92
C HIS A 23 6.86 1.80 2.90
N THR A 24 7.35 2.91 2.38
CA THR A 24 7.60 4.13 3.16
C THR A 24 6.30 4.86 3.40
N VAL A 25 6.30 5.82 4.31
CA VAL A 25 5.17 6.71 4.56
C VAL A 25 5.59 8.15 4.37
N ASP A 26 4.73 8.91 3.71
CA ASP A 26 4.86 10.35 3.53
C ASP A 26 3.56 11.04 3.97
N PHE A 27 3.69 12.19 4.61
CA PHE A 27 2.55 12.97 5.12
C PHE A 27 2.48 14.25 4.29
N VAL A 28 1.36 14.46 3.62
CA VAL A 28 1.20 15.51 2.61
C VAL A 28 -0.16 16.17 2.77
N ASP A 29 -0.24 17.46 2.46
CA ASP A 29 -1.51 18.18 2.52
C ASP A 29 -2.43 17.80 1.34
N GLU A 30 -1.82 17.50 0.18
CA GLU A 30 -2.50 17.09 -1.05
C GLU A 30 -1.90 15.81 -1.65
N GLU A 31 -2.72 14.98 -2.28
CA GLU A 31 -2.25 13.78 -2.97
C GLU A 31 -1.43 14.17 -4.21
N PRO A 32 -0.22 13.62 -4.41
CA PRO A 32 0.60 13.97 -5.56
C PRO A 32 0.00 13.46 -6.88
N ASP A 33 0.10 14.27 -7.94
CA ASP A 33 -0.33 13.89 -9.30
C ASP A 33 0.34 12.60 -9.79
N THR A 34 1.59 12.37 -9.38
CA THR A 34 2.38 11.18 -9.72
C THR A 34 2.88 10.50 -8.45
N PRO A 35 2.11 9.55 -7.88
CA PRO A 35 2.51 8.84 -6.67
C PRO A 35 3.77 7.98 -6.88
N ALA A 36 4.73 8.08 -5.97
CA ALA A 36 5.92 7.25 -5.97
C ALA A 36 5.56 5.78 -5.64
N PRO A 37 6.23 4.80 -6.28
CA PRO A 37 5.99 3.40 -5.98
C PRO A 37 6.38 3.10 -4.53
N ARG A 38 5.65 2.18 -3.89
CA ARG A 38 5.88 1.74 -2.50
C ARG A 38 5.89 2.89 -1.49
N THR A 39 5.08 3.91 -1.71
CA THR A 39 4.86 4.98 -0.73
C THR A 39 3.39 4.96 -0.31
N VAL A 40 3.16 5.08 1.00
CA VAL A 40 1.84 5.37 1.57
C VAL A 40 1.77 6.86 1.83
N TYR A 41 0.91 7.54 1.08
CA TYR A 41 0.63 8.95 1.29
C TYR A 41 -0.49 9.07 2.32
N VAL A 42 -0.19 9.72 3.43
CA VAL A 42 -1.19 10.13 4.43
C VAL A 42 -1.56 11.56 4.09
N VAL A 43 -2.76 11.73 3.55
CA VAL A 43 -3.26 13.02 3.09
C VAL A 43 -4.04 13.68 4.20
N GLY A 44 -3.70 14.93 4.51
CA GLY A 44 -4.39 15.78 5.44
C GLY A 44 -3.52 16.91 5.99
N GLU A 45 -4.15 17.88 6.62
CA GLU A 45 -3.57 19.16 7.02
C GLU A 45 -3.80 19.44 8.51
N ASP A 46 -2.97 20.28 9.13
CA ASP A 46 -3.12 20.74 10.52
C ASP A 46 -3.26 19.59 11.55
N GLY A 47 -2.57 18.47 11.29
CA GLY A 47 -2.63 17.27 12.12
C GLY A 47 -3.89 16.42 11.95
N HIS A 48 -4.83 16.83 11.09
CA HIS A 48 -5.97 16.02 10.69
C HIS A 48 -5.58 15.10 9.54
N GLN A 49 -5.86 13.81 9.67
CA GLN A 49 -5.57 12.82 8.63
C GLN A 49 -6.89 12.39 8.00
N TRP A 50 -7.06 12.65 6.70
CA TRP A 50 -8.30 12.34 5.99
C TRP A 50 -8.27 10.93 5.41
N PHE A 51 -7.21 10.58 4.68
CA PHE A 51 -7.09 9.25 4.11
C PHE A 51 -5.63 8.85 3.87
N ALA A 52 -5.40 7.54 3.78
CA ALA A 52 -4.17 6.96 3.25
C ALA A 52 -4.38 6.53 1.79
N ALA A 53 -3.47 6.90 0.89
CA ALA A 53 -3.47 6.52 -0.52
C ALA A 53 -2.17 5.77 -0.88
N PHE A 54 -2.30 4.60 -1.52
CA PHE A 54 -1.16 3.83 -2.01
C PHE A 54 -1.56 2.82 -3.08
N GLY A 55 -0.62 2.45 -3.94
CA GLY A 55 -0.83 1.41 -4.95
C GLY A 55 -1.11 0.04 -4.32
N CYS A 56 -2.05 -0.71 -4.89
CA CYS A 56 -2.42 -2.03 -4.40
C CYS A 56 -1.23 -3.00 -4.46
N PRO A 57 -0.82 -3.60 -3.34
CA PRO A 57 0.39 -4.43 -3.29
C PRO A 57 0.26 -5.75 -4.07
N CYS A 58 -0.96 -6.14 -4.48
CA CYS A 58 -1.15 -7.32 -5.34
C CYS A 58 -0.61 -7.08 -6.77
N GLY A 59 -0.40 -5.81 -7.15
CA GLY A 59 0.12 -5.42 -8.45
C GLY A 59 -0.93 -5.23 -9.54
N CYS A 60 -2.23 -5.19 -9.20
CA CYS A 60 -3.30 -4.95 -10.19
C CYS A 60 -3.31 -3.53 -10.78
N GLY A 61 -2.47 -2.62 -10.30
CA GLY A 61 -2.34 -1.24 -10.80
C GLY A 61 -3.28 -0.23 -10.16
N GLU A 62 -4.27 -0.67 -9.39
CA GLU A 62 -5.23 0.21 -8.70
C GLU A 62 -4.64 0.90 -7.48
N THR A 63 -5.07 2.14 -7.23
CA THR A 63 -4.81 2.86 -5.97
C THR A 63 -5.86 2.49 -4.92
N ILE A 64 -5.41 2.21 -3.70
CA ILE A 64 -6.25 2.01 -2.53
C ILE A 64 -6.30 3.34 -1.77
N LYS A 65 -7.51 3.82 -1.48
CA LYS A 65 -7.77 4.93 -0.56
C LYS A 65 -8.51 4.42 0.67
N LEU A 66 -7.99 4.72 1.86
CA LEU A 66 -8.53 4.27 3.14
C LEU A 66 -8.82 5.48 4.01
N SER A 67 -10.04 5.64 4.50
CA SER A 67 -10.34 6.72 5.44
C SER A 67 -9.54 6.58 6.73
N LEU A 68 -8.96 7.70 7.18
CA LEU A 68 -8.31 7.85 8.48
C LEU A 68 -9.12 8.72 9.44
N VAL A 69 -10.29 9.21 8.99
CA VAL A 69 -11.16 10.07 9.79
C VAL A 69 -11.71 9.26 10.97
N PRO A 70 -11.56 9.75 12.22
CA PRO A 70 -12.12 9.08 13.39
C PRO A 70 -13.65 8.93 13.30
N GLY A 71 -14.13 7.68 13.38
CA GLY A 71 -15.55 7.36 13.36
C GLY A 71 -16.06 6.76 12.04
N ASP A 72 -15.29 6.88 10.95
CA ASP A 72 -15.64 6.31 9.66
C ASP A 72 -15.74 4.77 9.70
N ARG A 73 -16.61 4.23 8.84
CA ARG A 73 -16.80 2.79 8.67
C ARG A 73 -16.85 2.40 7.19
N PRO A 74 -15.86 1.64 6.70
CA PRO A 74 -14.64 1.23 7.41
C PRO A 74 -13.69 2.42 7.65
N GLY A 75 -12.98 2.41 8.78
CA GLY A 75 -12.00 3.43 9.16
C GLY A 75 -10.70 2.80 9.63
N TRP A 76 -9.57 3.42 9.30
CA TRP A 76 -8.23 2.94 9.61
C TRP A 76 -7.48 3.91 10.53
N ARG A 77 -6.52 3.37 11.27
CA ARG A 77 -5.52 4.11 12.02
C ARG A 77 -4.16 3.84 11.42
N ILE A 78 -3.35 4.88 11.32
CA ILE A 78 -1.97 4.78 10.88
C ILE A 78 -1.01 5.01 12.05
N ARG A 79 0.03 4.18 12.13
CA ARG A 79 1.15 4.34 13.08
C ARG A 79 2.45 4.50 12.30
N ARG A 80 3.04 5.68 12.35
CA ARG A 80 4.39 5.95 11.83
C ARG A 80 5.44 5.24 12.70
N HIS A 81 6.48 4.73 12.06
CA HIS A 81 7.67 4.17 12.70
C HIS A 81 8.88 5.08 12.44
N TRP A 82 9.89 4.96 13.30
CA TRP A 82 11.13 5.77 13.23
C TRP A 82 11.93 5.55 11.94
N ASP A 83 11.75 4.40 11.28
CA ASP A 83 12.47 4.00 10.08
C ASP A 83 11.80 4.46 8.77
N GLY A 84 10.88 5.42 8.87
CA GLY A 84 10.17 5.99 7.72
C GLY A 84 9.06 5.11 7.15
N THR A 85 8.63 4.06 7.87
CA THR A 85 7.50 3.21 7.45
C THR A 85 6.25 3.44 8.29
N ALA A 86 5.13 2.84 7.89
CA ALA A 86 3.88 2.88 8.64
C ALA A 86 3.27 1.49 8.87
N SER A 87 2.30 1.43 9.78
CA SER A 87 1.36 0.31 9.90
C SER A 87 -0.06 0.82 9.87
N LEU A 88 -0.93 0.06 9.22
CA LEU A 88 -2.36 0.34 9.15
C LEU A 88 -3.13 -0.68 9.98
N THR A 89 -4.17 -0.23 10.65
CA THR A 89 -5.08 -1.09 11.42
C THR A 89 -6.51 -0.57 11.27
N PRO A 90 -7.50 -1.41 10.94
CA PRO A 90 -7.44 -2.88 10.78
C PRO A 90 -6.74 -3.32 9.47
N SER A 91 -6.85 -4.62 9.13
CA SER A 91 -6.44 -5.12 7.82
C SER A 91 -7.19 -4.41 6.70
N VAL A 92 -6.62 -4.47 5.50
CA VAL A 92 -7.24 -3.94 4.29
C VAL A 92 -7.90 -5.11 3.58
N TRP A 93 -9.22 -5.07 3.46
CA TRP A 93 -9.96 -6.03 2.66
C TRP A 93 -10.71 -5.28 1.57
N ARG A 94 -10.26 -5.43 0.33
CA ARG A 94 -10.98 -4.91 -0.83
C ARG A 94 -12.16 -5.83 -1.12
N GLN A 95 -13.37 -5.29 -1.10
CA GLN A 95 -14.58 -6.05 -1.47
C GLN A 95 -14.85 -6.05 -2.98
N VAL A 96 -14.24 -5.10 -3.70
CA VAL A 96 -14.35 -4.92 -5.16
C VAL A 96 -12.97 -4.94 -5.82
N GLY A 97 -12.92 -5.14 -7.14
CA GLY A 97 -11.68 -5.21 -7.91
C GLY A 97 -10.90 -6.50 -7.63
N CYS A 98 -9.60 -6.39 -7.35
CA CYS A 98 -8.72 -7.56 -7.16
C CYS A 98 -8.96 -8.35 -5.85
N GLN A 99 -9.91 -7.91 -5.02
CA GLN A 99 -10.31 -8.57 -3.76
C GLN A 99 -9.16 -8.89 -2.80
N SER A 100 -8.07 -8.12 -2.85
CA SER A 100 -6.88 -8.35 -2.02
C SER A 100 -7.20 -8.20 -0.53
N HIS A 101 -6.72 -9.14 0.28
CA HIS A 101 -6.81 -9.08 1.74
C HIS A 101 -5.42 -9.19 2.37
N PHE A 102 -5.03 -8.18 3.12
CA PHE A 102 -3.71 -8.11 3.75
C PHE A 102 -3.67 -7.17 4.95
N TRP A 103 -2.61 -7.30 5.75
CA TRP A 103 -2.17 -6.31 6.73
C TRP A 103 -1.01 -5.51 6.18
N LEU A 104 -0.92 -4.23 6.53
CA LEU A 104 0.28 -3.42 6.31
C LEU A 104 0.97 -3.19 7.66
N ARG A 105 2.14 -3.82 7.89
CA ARG A 105 2.89 -3.76 9.15
C ARG A 105 4.35 -3.39 8.90
N LYS A 106 4.82 -2.31 9.53
CA LYS A 106 6.15 -1.72 9.30
C LYS A 106 6.50 -1.65 7.80
N GLY A 107 5.57 -1.17 6.99
CA GLY A 107 5.70 -1.09 5.53
C GLY A 107 5.59 -2.41 4.78
N ARG A 108 5.55 -3.57 5.45
CA ARG A 108 5.42 -4.87 4.80
C ARG A 108 3.96 -5.26 4.62
N THR A 109 3.68 -5.94 3.51
CA THR A 109 2.37 -6.53 3.25
C THR A 109 2.35 -7.97 3.76
N ASP A 110 1.61 -8.21 4.83
CA ASP A 110 1.35 -9.56 5.35
C ASP A 110 0.01 -10.04 4.79
N TRP A 111 0.05 -10.95 3.83
CA TRP A 111 -1.14 -11.52 3.19
C TRP A 111 -1.91 -12.44 4.14
N CYS A 112 -3.25 -12.41 4.03
CA CYS A 112 -4.14 -13.33 4.73
C CYS A 112 -4.34 -14.63 3.94
#